data_AF-A0AA39UZE4-F1
#
_entry.id   AF-A0AA39UZE4-F1
#
_cell.length_a   1.000
_cell.length_b   1.000
_cell.length_c   1.000
_cell.angle_alpha   90.00
_cell.angle_beta   90.00
_cell.angle_gamma   90.00
#
_symmetry.space_group_name_H-M   'P 1'
#
loop_
_entity.id
_entity.type
_entity.pdbx_description
1 polymer ?
#
loop_
_entity_poly.entity_id
_entity_poly.type
_entity_poly.pdbx_seq_one_letter_code
_entity_poly.pdbx_strand_id
1 'polypeptide(L)'
;MNERFVAPADHHNITGQFNPAVHGLKGVTYVSLPGYPRATDEHVLQTTTKFPSKFPFNLDYNSGYQLGIGEDFTNDCFGELA
;
A
#
# COMPACT_ATOMS: atom_id res chain seq x y z
N MET A 1 1.56 13.63 -10.79
CA MET A 1 1.98 13.04 -9.51
C MET A 1 3.48 12.76 -9.58
N ASN A 2 4.24 13.02 -8.52
CA ASN A 2 5.70 12.79 -8.52
C ASN A 2 6.08 11.30 -8.37
N GLU A 3 5.08 10.46 -8.13
CA GLU A 3 5.19 9.03 -7.90
C GLU A 3 5.33 8.22 -9.18
N ARG A 4 6.04 7.10 -9.06
CA ARG A 4 6.11 5.98 -9.98
C ARG A 4 5.88 4.68 -9.20
N PHE A 5 4.65 4.18 -9.23
CA PHE A 5 4.28 2.91 -8.66
C PHE A 5 4.89 1.76 -9.46
N VAL A 6 5.55 0.83 -8.79
CA VAL A 6 6.21 -0.36 -9.37
C VAL A 6 5.80 -1.62 -8.61
N ALA A 7 6.08 -2.79 -9.20
CA ALA A 7 5.78 -4.07 -8.56
C ALA A 7 6.54 -4.23 -7.23
N PRO A 8 5.96 -4.90 -6.22
CA PRO A 8 6.67 -5.23 -5.00
C PRO A 8 7.77 -6.26 -5.27
N ALA A 9 8.82 -6.27 -4.44
CA ALA A 9 10.01 -7.10 -4.65
C ALA A 9 9.74 -8.62 -4.73
N ASP A 10 8.71 -9.12 -4.04
CA ASP A 10 8.30 -10.53 -4.06
C ASP A 10 7.34 -10.88 -5.20
N HIS A 11 6.96 -9.90 -6.03
CA HIS A 11 6.09 -10.07 -7.21
C HIS A 11 4.75 -10.76 -6.91
N HIS A 12 4.24 -10.62 -5.68
CA HIS A 12 2.95 -11.20 -5.31
C HIS A 12 1.78 -10.52 -6.05
N ASN A 13 0.61 -11.16 -6.04
CA ASN A 13 -0.59 -10.57 -6.64
C ASN A 13 -1.13 -9.41 -5.78
N ILE A 14 -1.05 -8.20 -6.30
CA ILE A 14 -1.45 -6.96 -5.63
C ILE A 14 -2.93 -6.57 -5.85
N THR A 15 -3.74 -7.44 -6.44
CA THR A 15 -5.15 -7.15 -6.72
C THR A 15 -5.90 -6.84 -5.42
N GLY A 16 -6.52 -5.66 -5.35
CA GLY A 16 -7.34 -5.24 -4.21
C GLY A 16 -6.54 -4.74 -3.00
N GLN A 17 -5.23 -4.54 -3.12
CA GLN A 17 -4.39 -4.00 -2.04
C GLN A 17 -4.20 -2.48 -2.08
N PHE A 18 -4.55 -1.84 -3.20
CA PHE A 18 -4.46 -0.39 -3.39
C PHE A 18 -5.44 0.08 -4.46
N ASN A 19 -5.62 1.40 -4.60
CA ASN A 19 -6.43 1.99 -5.66
C ASN A 19 -5.54 2.53 -6.80
N PRO A 20 -5.42 1.83 -7.94
CA PRO A 20 -4.52 2.24 -9.01
C PRO A 20 -4.88 3.61 -9.64
N ALA A 21 -6.11 4.09 -9.46
CA ALA A 21 -6.53 5.38 -10.01
C ALA A 21 -5.90 6.59 -9.30
N VAL A 22 -5.36 6.41 -8.09
CA VAL A 22 -4.78 7.51 -7.28
C VAL A 22 -3.26 7.48 -7.24
N HIS A 23 -2.61 6.67 -8.08
CA HIS A 23 -1.15 6.55 -8.11
C HIS A 23 -0.54 6.98 -9.45
N GLY A 24 0.67 7.53 -9.39
CA GLY A 24 1.46 7.90 -10.57
C GLY A 24 2.30 6.73 -11.08
N LEU A 25 2.48 6.61 -12.41
CA LEU A 25 3.31 5.55 -13.03
C LEU A 25 4.58 6.07 -13.73
N LYS A 26 4.83 7.39 -13.68
CA LYS A 26 5.84 8.06 -14.52
C LYS A 26 6.69 9.09 -13.77
N GLY A 27 6.53 9.21 -12.46
CA GLY A 27 7.31 10.12 -11.63
C GLY A 27 8.74 9.65 -11.40
N VAL A 28 9.48 10.42 -10.60
CA VAL A 28 10.89 10.13 -10.25
C VAL A 28 11.02 9.40 -8.92
N THR A 29 9.98 9.40 -8.10
CA THR A 29 9.96 8.69 -6.82
C THR A 29 9.29 7.34 -6.99
N TYR A 30 10.06 6.27 -6.80
CA TYR A 30 9.59 4.90 -6.89
C TYR A 30 8.91 4.48 -5.60
N VAL A 31 7.72 3.89 -5.73
CA VAL A 31 6.89 3.44 -4.61
C VAL A 31 6.31 2.07 -4.96
N SER A 32 6.21 1.16 -3.99
CA SER A 32 5.63 -0.17 -4.16
C SER A 32 4.86 -0.60 -2.90
N LEU A 33 4.09 -1.67 -3.01
CA LEU A 33 3.56 -2.37 -1.84
C LEU A 33 4.67 -3.13 -1.10
N PRO A 34 4.49 -3.48 0.18
CA PRO A 34 5.51 -4.18 0.95
C PRO A 34 5.78 -5.56 0.33
N GLY A 35 7.05 -5.87 0.05
CA GLY A 35 7.45 -7.17 -0.51
C GLY A 35 7.63 -8.29 0.53
N TYR A 36 7.35 -8.03 1.81
CA TYR A 36 7.42 -9.06 2.85
C TYR A 36 6.45 -8.74 3.99
N PRO A 37 5.65 -9.72 4.45
CA PRO A 37 4.70 -9.51 5.53
C PRO A 37 5.42 -9.38 6.89
N ARG A 38 4.92 -8.50 7.74
CA ARG A 38 5.34 -8.35 9.14
C ARG A 38 4.45 -9.20 10.03
N ALA A 39 5.01 -9.67 11.14
CA ALA A 39 4.27 -10.47 12.13
C ALA A 39 3.03 -9.75 12.70
N THR A 40 2.96 -8.42 12.57
CA THR A 40 1.85 -7.60 13.06
C THR A 40 0.74 -7.37 12.04
N ASP A 41 0.96 -7.59 10.75
CA ASP A 41 0.04 -7.14 9.69
C ASP A 41 -1.36 -7.77 9.86
N GLU A 42 -1.42 -9.07 10.16
CA GLU A 42 -2.69 -9.76 10.42
C GLU A 42 -3.42 -9.16 11.64
N HIS A 43 -2.70 -8.86 12.72
CA HIS A 43 -3.30 -8.27 13.92
C HIS A 43 -3.84 -6.86 13.66
N VAL A 44 -3.16 -6.07 12.83
CA VAL A 44 -3.60 -4.73 12.41
C VAL A 44 -4.89 -4.85 11.59
N LEU A 45 -4.90 -5.70 10.56
CA LEU A 45 -6.09 -5.91 9.72
C LEU A 45 -7.29 -6.44 10.52
N GLN A 46 -7.07 -7.44 11.39
CA GLN A 46 -8.12 -7.95 12.27
C GLN A 46 -8.72 -6.88 13.18
N THR A 47 -7.91 -5.92 13.65
CA THR A 47 -8.38 -4.82 14.50
C THR A 47 -9.38 -3.93 13.76
N THR A 48 -9.19 -3.73 12.45
CA THR A 48 -10.13 -2.96 11.62
C THR A 48 -11.49 -3.62 11.50
N THR A 49 -11.51 -4.96 11.50
CA THR A 49 -12.74 -5.76 11.45
C THR A 49 -13.43 -5.79 12.82
N LYS A 50 -12.65 -5.88 13.92
CA LYS A 50 -13.19 -5.96 15.28
C LYS A 50 -13.73 -4.62 15.80
N PHE A 51 -13.12 -3.51 15.40
CA PHE A 51 -13.45 -2.16 15.90
C PHE A 51 -13.58 -1.13 14.76
N PRO A 52 -14.45 -1.35 13.77
CA PRO A 52 -14.49 -0.55 12.53
C PRO A 52 -14.87 0.92 12.75
N SER A 53 -15.58 1.24 13.83
CA SER A 53 -15.93 2.63 14.16
C SER A 53 -14.74 3.45 14.65
N LYS A 54 -13.73 2.79 15.24
CA LYS A 54 -12.53 3.44 15.78
C LYS A 54 -11.33 3.30 14.84
N PHE A 55 -11.24 2.16 14.16
CA PHE A 55 -10.14 1.79 13.28
C PHE A 55 -10.69 1.33 11.93
N PRO A 56 -11.41 2.18 11.17
CA PRO A 56 -11.98 1.78 9.89
C PRO A 56 -10.86 1.38 8.92
N PHE A 57 -11.10 0.34 8.12
CA PHE A 57 -10.18 -0.02 7.02
C PHE A 57 -10.22 1.07 5.94
N ASN A 58 -9.05 1.41 5.40
CA ASN A 58 -8.87 2.33 4.29
C ASN A 58 -8.03 1.62 3.23
N LEU A 59 -8.60 1.37 2.06
CA LEU A 59 -7.89 0.68 0.98
C LEU A 59 -6.65 1.46 0.53
N ASP A 60 -6.72 2.79 0.54
CA ASP A 60 -5.66 3.62 0.01
C ASP A 60 -5.73 5.03 0.60
N TYR A 61 -4.90 5.29 1.60
CA TYR A 61 -4.86 6.59 2.26
C TYR A 61 -4.27 7.70 1.38
N ASN A 62 -3.69 7.38 0.21
CA ASN A 62 -3.19 8.37 -0.75
C ASN A 62 -4.30 8.93 -1.65
N SER A 63 -5.53 8.41 -1.53
CA SER A 63 -6.70 8.86 -2.29
C SER A 63 -7.20 10.28 -1.99
N GLY A 64 -6.54 10.99 -1.06
CA GLY A 64 -7.02 12.26 -0.51
C GLY A 64 -7.95 12.10 0.70
N TYR A 65 -8.24 10.87 1.10
CA TYR A 65 -8.93 10.53 2.35
C TYR A 65 -8.02 9.67 3.23
N GLN A 66 -7.41 10.28 4.25
CA GLN A 66 -6.35 9.64 5.04
C GLN A 66 -6.85 8.94 6.31
N LEU A 67 -8.13 9.09 6.69
CA LEU A 67 -8.64 8.49 7.92
C LEU A 67 -8.82 6.97 7.76
N GLY A 68 -8.40 6.22 8.76
CA GLY A 68 -8.48 4.76 8.79
C GLY A 68 -7.11 4.08 8.78
N ILE A 69 -7.12 2.76 8.72
CA ILE A 69 -5.94 1.90 8.66
C ILE A 69 -5.91 1.24 7.28
N GLY A 70 -4.83 1.47 6.55
CA GLY A 70 -4.58 0.86 5.25
C GLY A 70 -3.23 0.17 5.18
N GLU A 71 -2.94 -0.40 4.01
CA GLU A 71 -1.64 -0.98 3.72
C GLU A 71 -0.57 0.12 3.64
N ASP A 72 0.65 -0.20 4.11
CA ASP A 72 1.79 0.71 3.98
C ASP A 72 2.33 0.68 2.55
N PHE A 73 2.82 1.83 2.07
CA PHE A 73 3.60 1.91 0.83
C PHE A 73 5.08 2.11 1.15
N THR A 74 5.95 1.42 0.41
CA THR A 74 7.41 1.49 0.61
C THR A 74 8.08 2.24 -0.52
N ASN A 75 9.13 3.02 -0.21
CA ASN A 75 10.00 3.59 -1.23
C ASN A 75 10.89 2.48 -1.79
N ASP A 76 10.77 2.22 -3.08
CA ASP A 76 11.48 1.11 -3.70
C ASP A 76 12.68 1.62 -4.51
N CYS A 77 13.89 1.44 -3.99
CA CYS A 77 15.11 1.77 -4.75
C CYS A 77 15.44 0.73 -5.82
N PHE A 78 14.74 -0.41 -5.89
CA PHE A 78 15.11 -1.55 -6.75
C PHE A 78 14.37 -1.59 -8.09
N GLY A 79 13.72 -0.49 -8.51
CA GLY A 79 12.88 -0.38 -9.72
C GLY A 79 13.52 -0.70 -11.08
N GLU A 80 14.71 -1.30 -11.13
CA GLU A 80 15.42 -1.75 -12.34
C GLU A 80 15.92 -3.21 -12.29
N LEU A 81 15.65 -3.99 -11.23
CA LEU A 81 16.07 -5.39 -11.15
C LEU A 81 14.86 -6.35 -11.19
N ALA A 82 14.19 -6.40 -12.35
CA ALA A 82 13.31 -7.50 -12.75
C ALA A 82 13.42 -7.71 -14.27
#